data_AF-A0A176YIB5-F1
#
_entry.id   AF-A0A176YIB5-F1
#
_cell.length_a   1.000
_cell.length_b   1.000
_cell.length_c   1.000
_cell.angle_alpha   90.00
_cell.angle_beta   90.00
_cell.angle_gamma   90.00
#
_symmetry.space_group_name_H-M   'P 1'
#
loop_
_entity.id
_entity.type
_entity.pdbx_description
1 polymer ?
#
loop_
_entity_poly.entity_id
_entity_poly.type
_entity_poly.pdbx_seq_one_letter_code
_entity_poly.pdbx_strand_id
1 'polypeptide(L)'
;MKIRTHSESHVVELDDGSRWQIFPGDLDQTLDWKPETELRVERSDERVSSHVLVNCTDQSRVRVIAANETWPAGEVKNVLRGG
;
A
#
# COMPACT_ATOMS: atom_id res chain seq x y z
N MET A 1 -9.89 5.23 7.93
CA MET A 1 -10.56 4.84 6.66
C MET A 1 -10.68 3.31 6.64
N LYS A 2 -11.63 2.72 5.91
CA LYS A 2 -11.80 1.25 5.83
C LYS A 2 -11.58 0.74 4.40
N ILE A 3 -11.31 -0.55 4.25
CA ILE A 3 -11.13 -1.20 2.95
C ILE A 3 -12.51 -1.47 2.34
N ARG A 4 -12.77 -0.86 1.19
CA ARG A 4 -14.02 -1.01 0.45
C ARG A 4 -13.97 -2.18 -0.52
N THR A 5 -12.84 -2.40 -1.19
CA THR A 5 -12.66 -3.51 -2.13
C THR A 5 -11.18 -3.83 -2.32
N HIS A 6 -10.86 -5.11 -2.45
CA HIS A 6 -9.54 -5.64 -2.78
C HIS A 6 -9.67 -6.52 -4.03
N SER A 7 -9.74 -5.89 -5.21
CA SER A 7 -10.10 -6.56 -6.49
C SER A 7 -8.93 -7.15 -7.25
N GLU A 8 -7.73 -6.59 -7.07
CA GLU A 8 -6.48 -7.08 -7.64
C GLU A 8 -5.53 -7.22 -6.46
N SER A 9 -4.78 -8.32 -6.33
CA SER A 9 -4.00 -8.67 -5.13
C SER A 9 -2.98 -7.63 -4.66
N HIS A 10 -2.88 -6.50 -5.35
CA HIS A 10 -1.97 -5.38 -5.13
C HIS A 10 -2.69 -4.03 -5.16
N VAL A 11 -4.02 -3.94 -5.20
CA VAL A 11 -4.78 -2.68 -5.22
C VAL A 11 -5.86 -2.66 -4.13
N VAL A 12 -5.81 -1.65 -3.27
CA VAL A 12 -6.79 -1.41 -2.21
C VAL A 12 -7.61 -0.18 -2.54
N GLU A 13 -8.93 -0.33 -2.57
CA GLU A 13 -9.88 0.79 -2.58
C GLU A 13 -10.34 1.08 -1.15
N LEU A 14 -10.22 2.34 -0.73
CA LEU A 14 -10.69 2.83 0.56
C LEU A 14 -12.11 3.39 0.46
N ASP A 15 -12.80 3.51 1.59
CA ASP A 15 -14.19 3.98 1.69
C ASP A 15 -14.41 5.39 1.11
N ASP A 16 -13.40 6.24 1.14
CA ASP A 16 -13.41 7.59 0.52
C ASP A 16 -13.33 7.57 -1.02
N GLY A 17 -13.19 6.38 -1.62
CA GLY A 17 -13.03 6.18 -3.06
C GLY A 17 -11.57 6.26 -3.54
N SER A 18 -10.61 6.49 -2.64
CA SER A 18 -9.19 6.50 -2.98
C SER A 18 -8.69 5.09 -3.30
N ARG A 19 -7.86 4.96 -4.33
CA ARG A 19 -7.29 3.68 -4.77
C ARG A 19 -5.77 3.71 -4.71
N TRP A 20 -5.19 2.69 -4.11
CA TRP A 20 -3.77 2.60 -3.81
C TRP A 20 -3.20 1.28 -4.30
N GLN A 21 -2.11 1.34 -5.06
CA GLN A 21 -1.29 0.18 -5.39
C GLN A 21 -0.32 -0.10 -4.24
N ILE A 22 -0.28 -1.34 -3.78
CA ILE A 22 0.62 -1.84 -2.74
C ILE A 22 1.99 -2.13 -3.32
N PHE A 23 3.03 -1.76 -2.58
CA PHE A 23 4.41 -2.10 -2.93
C PHE A 23 4.58 -3.62 -2.95
N PRO A 24 5.16 -4.20 -4.02
CA PRO A 24 5.27 -5.65 -4.16
C PRO A 24 5.94 -6.37 -2.98
N GLY A 25 6.90 -5.74 -2.31
CA GLY A 25 7.58 -6.31 -1.14
C GLY A 25 6.78 -6.24 0.17
N ASP A 26 5.67 -5.51 0.19
CA ASP A 26 4.81 -5.36 1.37
C ASP A 26 3.49 -6.13 1.22
N LEU A 27 3.30 -6.87 0.12
CA LEU A 27 2.07 -7.62 -0.16
C LEU A 27 1.72 -8.62 0.94
N ASP A 28 2.71 -9.32 1.51
CA ASP A 28 2.49 -10.27 2.59
C ASP A 28 1.83 -9.63 3.81
N GLN A 29 2.15 -8.36 4.13
CA GLN A 29 1.55 -7.62 5.25
C GLN A 29 0.07 -7.30 5.02
N THR A 30 -0.38 -7.29 3.76
CA THR A 30 -1.77 -7.01 3.39
C THR A 30 -2.64 -8.25 3.36
N LEU A 31 -2.06 -9.46 3.47
CA LEU A 31 -2.81 -10.72 3.50
C LEU A 31 -3.71 -10.85 4.74
N ASP A 32 -3.30 -10.27 5.86
CA ASP A 32 -4.07 -10.27 7.11
C ASP A 32 -5.13 -9.17 7.16
N TRP A 33 -5.19 -8.28 6.15
CA TRP A 33 -6.13 -7.17 6.15
C TRP A 33 -7.55 -7.65 5.84
N LYS A 34 -8.50 -7.17 6.65
CA LYS A 34 -9.93 -7.43 6.49
C LYS A 34 -10.62 -6.19 5.98
N PRO A 35 -11.83 -6.30 5.39
CA PRO A 35 -12.64 -5.13 5.00
C PRO A 35 -12.84 -4.14 6.16
N GLU A 36 -12.91 -4.67 7.38
CA GLU A 36 -13.11 -3.92 8.62
C GLU A 36 -11.84 -3.23 9.12
N THR A 37 -10.67 -3.57 8.57
CA THR A 37 -9.38 -2.99 8.97
C THR A 37 -9.41 -1.48 8.78
N GLU A 38 -9.12 -0.77 9.87
CA GLU A 38 -8.96 0.67 9.84
C GLU A 38 -7.55 1.04 9.38
N LEU A 39 -7.47 1.72 8.24
CA LEU A 39 -6.26 2.22 7.63
C LEU A 39 -6.20 3.75 7.72
N ARG A 40 -4.99 4.27 7.89
CA ARG A 40 -4.65 5.68 7.76
C ARG A 40 -3.68 5.87 6.59
N VAL A 41 -3.94 6.86 5.76
CA VAL A 41 -3.01 7.28 4.71
C VAL A 41 -2.07 8.34 5.26
N GLU A 42 -0.77 8.15 5.08
CA GLU A 42 0.29 9.11 5.40
C GLU A 42 1.13 9.37 4.15
N ARG A 43 1.74 10.56 4.05
CA ARG A 43 2.71 10.82 2.96
C ARG A 43 4.02 10.11 3.27
N SER A 44 4.63 9.55 2.23
CA SER A 44 5.97 9.01 2.29
C SER A 44 7.00 10.08 1.90
N ASP A 45 8.13 10.08 2.60
CA ASP A 45 9.36 10.79 2.16
C ASP A 45 10.30 9.88 1.35
N GLU A 46 9.90 8.62 1.12
CA GLU A 46 10.65 7.69 0.28
C GLU A 46 10.56 8.07 -1.20
N ARG A 47 11.62 7.81 -1.96
CA ARG A 47 11.63 8.10 -3.40
C ARG A 47 10.73 7.15 -4.20
N VAL A 48 10.53 5.94 -3.68
CA VAL A 48 9.83 4.85 -4.38
C VAL A 48 8.33 4.85 -4.14
N SER A 49 7.88 5.34 -3.00
CA SER A 49 6.47 5.35 -2.59
C SER A 49 6.00 6.78 -2.38
N SER A 50 4.77 7.10 -2.78
CA SER A 50 4.22 8.43 -2.56
C SER A 50 3.53 8.51 -1.20
N HIS A 51 2.97 7.41 -0.73
CA HIS A 51 2.22 7.32 0.51
C HIS A 51 2.46 5.99 1.25
N VAL A 52 2.05 5.95 2.51
CA VAL A 52 2.03 4.76 3.36
C VAL A 52 0.62 4.55 3.89
N LEU A 53 0.12 3.32 3.80
CA LEU A 53 -1.05 2.87 4.53
C LEU A 53 -0.61 2.30 5.88
N VAL A 54 -1.12 2.87 6.97
CA VAL A 54 -0.85 2.44 8.33
C VAL A 54 -2.10 1.75 8.87
N ASN A 55 -1.97 0.50 9.28
CA ASN A 55 -3.03 -0.22 9.96
C ASN A 55 -3.15 0.27 11.40
N CYS A 56 -4.30 0.83 11.77
CA CYS A 56 -4.52 1.38 13.10
C CYS A 56 -4.52 0.31 14.21
N THR A 57 -4.79 -0.95 13.87
CA THR A 57 -4.91 -2.06 14.82
C THR A 57 -3.55 -2.55 15.30
N ASP A 58 -2.66 -2.88 14.35
CA ASP A 58 -1.36 -3.49 14.62
C ASP A 58 -0.17 -2.56 14.30
N GLN A 59 -0.44 -1.35 13.80
CA GLN A 59 0.55 -0.34 13.43
C GLN A 59 1.48 -0.76 12.27
N SER A 60 1.16 -1.82 11.52
CA SER A 60 1.90 -2.19 10.30
C SER A 60 1.77 -1.10 9.25
N ARG A 61 2.85 -0.92 8.48
CA ARG A 61 3.00 0.16 7.52
C ARG A 61 3.35 -0.43 6.16
N VAL A 62 2.51 -0.12 5.18
CA VAL A 62 2.62 -0.64 3.82
C VAL A 62 2.80 0.50 2.85
N ARG A 63 3.85 0.44 2.02
CA ARG A 63 4.13 1.46 1.03
C ARG A 63 3.16 1.38 -0.13
N VAL A 64 2.68 2.53 -0.59
CA VAL A 64 1.72 2.60 -1.69
C VAL A 64 2.01 3.77 -2.65
N ILE A 65 1.48 3.64 -3.87
CA ILE A 65 1.35 4.72 -4.85
C ILE A 65 -0.11 4.82 -5.32
N ALA A 66 -0.50 5.94 -5.94
CA ALA A 66 -1.86 6.04 -6.46
C ALA A 66 -2.09 4.99 -7.56
N ALA A 67 -3.30 4.44 -7.66
CA ALA A 67 -3.56 3.32 -8.55
C ALA A 67 -3.42 3.66 -10.06
N ASN A 68 -3.37 4.94 -10.42
CA ASN A 68 -3.09 5.43 -11.77
C ASN A 68 -1.59 5.69 -12.02
N GLU A 69 -0.75 5.53 -11.01
CA GLU A 69 0.71 5.62 -11.12
C GLU A 69 1.31 4.25 -11.40
N THR A 70 2.56 4.23 -11.86
CA THR A 70 3.32 3.00 -12.08
C THR A 70 4.58 3.07 -11.23
N TRP A 71 4.91 1.96 -10.57
CA TRP A 71 6.10 1.89 -9.77
C TRP A 71 7.37 2.17 -10.60
N PRO A 72 8.34 2.93 -10.06
CA PRO A 72 9.62 3.16 -10.73
C PRO A 72 10.42 1.85 -10.74
N ALA A 73 10.28 1.06 -11.81
CA ALA A 73 10.81 -0.31 -11.91
C ALA A 73 12.31 -0.42 -11.58
N GLY A 74 13.10 0.59 -11.94
CA GLY A 74 14.53 0.65 -11.61
C GLY A 74 14.80 0.77 -10.10
N GLU A 75 14.03 1.55 -9.37
CA GLU A 75 14.19 1.69 -7.92
C GLU A 75 13.55 0.52 -7.16
N VAL A 76 12.37 0.04 -7.58
CA VAL A 76 11.75 -1.16 -7.01
C VAL A 76 12.69 -2.35 -7.08
N LYS A 77 13.33 -2.58 -8.24
CA LYS A 77 14.26 -3.69 -8.43
C LYS A 77 15.51 -3.57 -7.56
N ASN A 78 15.98 -2.35 -7.30
CA ASN A 78 17.11 -2.12 -6.38
C ASN A 78 16.70 -2.41 -4.93
N VAL A 79 15.52 -1.96 -4.51
CA VAL A 79 14.98 -2.22 -3.16
C VAL A 79 14.76 -3.72 -2.94
N LEU A 80 14.16 -4.43 -3.91
CA LEU A 80 13.90 -5.87 -3.81
C LEU A 80 15.15 -6.75 -3.90
N ARG A 81 16.24 -6.28 -4.53
CA ARG A 81 17.52 -7.02 -4.57
C ARG A 81 18.38 -6.85 -3.31
N GLY A 82 18.09 -5.84 -2.50
CA GLY A 82 18.84 -5.53 -1.28
C GLY A 82 18.26 -6.15 0.00
N GLY A 83 17.12 -6.84 -0.10
CA GLY A 83 16.45 -7.53 1.01
C GLY A 83 16.95 -8.96 1.22
#